data_AF-X0WG17-F1
#
_entry.id   AF-X0WG17-F1
#
_cell.length_a   1.000
_cell.length_b   1.000
_cell.length_c   1.000
_cell.angle_alpha   90.00
_cell.angle_beta   90.00
_cell.angle_gamma   90.00
#
_symmetry.space_group_name_H-M   'P 1'
#
loop_
_entity.id
_entity.type
_entity.pdbx_description
1 polymer ?
#
loop_
_entity_poly.entity_id
_entity_poly.type
_entity_poly.pdbx_seq_one_letter_code
_entity_poly.pdbx_strand_id
1 'polypeptide(L)'
;MNELAEYDGAGNRSRYYVHGISYVDERLMMYSDSHEMDYYYALDRMYNVRAIVDYCGSIIERYCYDSYGRPLIRESAGRGDSDNDTDLDTTDQNAVMAEGFDPRMDVYEDGYRNITDYFALLNKRSRCATAPACALPPG
;
A
#
# COMPACT_ATOMS: atom_id res chain seq x y z
N MET A 1 -0.50 -25.21 -6.72
CA MET A 1 -0.05 -23.89 -6.23
C MET A 1 0.37 -23.11 -7.45
N ASN A 2 -0.18 -21.91 -7.69
CA ASN A 2 0.08 -21.10 -8.88
C ASN A 2 0.95 -19.90 -8.48
N GLU A 3 2.23 -20.17 -8.27
CA GLU A 3 3.22 -19.23 -7.78
C GLU A 3 4.28 -18.97 -8.85
N LEU A 4 4.64 -17.70 -9.03
CA LEU A 4 5.71 -17.27 -9.94
C LEU A 4 6.76 -16.52 -9.13
N ALA A 5 8.02 -16.94 -9.21
CA ALA A 5 9.13 -16.32 -8.49
C ALA A 5 10.11 -15.63 -9.44
N GLU A 6 10.57 -14.45 -9.05
CA GLU A 6 11.64 -13.69 -9.70
C GLU A 6 12.95 -13.90 -8.95
N TYR A 7 14.02 -14.17 -9.69
CA TYR A 7 15.36 -14.35 -9.17
C TYR A 7 16.30 -13.27 -9.72
N ASP A 8 17.25 -12.83 -8.90
CA ASP A 8 18.31 -11.92 -9.32
C ASP A 8 19.37 -12.63 -10.18
N GLY A 9 20.36 -11.88 -10.67
CA GLY A 9 21.48 -12.43 -11.45
C GLY A 9 22.41 -13.38 -10.68
N ALA A 10 22.27 -13.46 -9.35
CA ALA A 10 23.03 -14.35 -8.47
C ALA A 10 22.23 -15.60 -8.06
N GLY A 11 20.97 -15.72 -8.48
CA GLY A 11 20.09 -16.85 -8.16
C GLY A 11 19.37 -16.73 -6.81
N ASN A 12 19.40 -15.57 -6.15
CA ASN A 12 18.56 -15.33 -4.97
C ASN A 12 17.16 -14.93 -5.40
N ARG A 13 16.14 -15.38 -4.66
CA ARG A 13 14.77 -14.94 -4.88
C ARG A 13 14.67 -13.47 -4.48
N SER A 14 14.07 -12.67 -5.37
CA SER A 14 13.83 -11.24 -5.15
C SER A 14 12.36 -11.01 -4.77
N ARG A 15 11.45 -11.66 -5.50
CA ARG A 15 10.00 -11.53 -5.30
C ARG A 15 9.31 -12.84 -5.65
N TYR A 16 8.14 -13.06 -5.07
CA TYR A 16 7.22 -14.07 -5.59
C TYR A 16 5.80 -13.53 -5.66
N TYR A 17 5.02 -14.09 -6.58
CA TYR A 17 3.67 -13.66 -6.88
C TYR A 17 2.72 -14.85 -6.76
N VAL A 18 1.60 -14.59 -6.11
CA VAL A 18 0.50 -15.55 -5.99
C VAL A 18 -0.60 -15.12 -6.95
N HIS A 19 -0.98 -16.05 -7.82
CA HIS A 19 -2.07 -15.87 -8.77
C HIS A 19 -3.35 -16.55 -8.30
N GLY A 20 -4.48 -16.06 -8.81
CA GLY A 20 -5.80 -16.60 -8.56
C GLY A 20 -5.98 -18.01 -9.10
N ILE A 21 -7.06 -18.65 -8.64
CA ILE A 21 -7.41 -20.02 -9.02
C ILE A 21 -8.06 -20.04 -10.42
N SER A 22 -8.77 -18.97 -10.78
CA SER A 22 -9.61 -18.93 -11.98
C SER A 22 -8.82 -18.55 -13.23
N TYR A 23 -7.90 -17.59 -13.13
CA TYR A 23 -7.15 -17.06 -14.26
C TYR A 23 -5.69 -16.82 -13.90
N VAL A 24 -4.79 -17.03 -14.88
CA VAL A 24 -3.35 -16.74 -14.72
C VAL A 24 -3.08 -15.25 -14.54
N ASP A 25 -3.93 -14.40 -15.14
CA ASP A 25 -3.78 -12.94 -15.08
C ASP A 25 -4.33 -12.32 -13.78
N GLU A 26 -4.97 -13.14 -12.94
CA GLU A 26 -5.49 -12.70 -11.65
C GLU A 26 -4.33 -12.65 -10.64
N ARG A 27 -3.65 -11.51 -10.55
CA ARG A 27 -2.58 -11.33 -9.56
C ARG A 27 -3.20 -10.94 -8.22
N LEU A 28 -2.93 -11.72 -7.17
CA LEU A 28 -3.52 -11.51 -5.84
C LEU A 28 -2.53 -10.86 -4.87
N MET A 29 -1.31 -11.38 -4.82
CA MET A 29 -0.30 -10.95 -3.87
C MET A 29 1.10 -10.99 -4.48
N MET A 30 1.95 -10.08 -4.04
CA MET A 30 3.40 -10.08 -4.23
C MET A 30 4.05 -10.05 -2.85
N TYR A 31 5.05 -10.88 -2.63
CA TYR A 31 5.99 -10.69 -1.53
C TYR A 31 7.31 -10.18 -2.08
N SER A 32 7.88 -9.18 -1.41
CA SER A 32 9.19 -8.62 -1.78
C SER A 32 10.23 -9.01 -0.74
N ASP A 33 11.21 -9.84 -1.11
CA ASP A 33 12.31 -10.21 -0.21
C ASP A 33 13.16 -8.97 0.18
N SER A 34 13.17 -7.91 -0.65
CA SER A 34 13.88 -6.65 -0.35
C SER A 34 13.24 -5.81 0.75
N HIS A 35 11.91 -5.87 0.89
CA HIS A 35 11.15 -5.08 1.88
C HIS A 35 10.61 -5.96 3.01
N GLU A 36 10.76 -7.28 2.90
CA GLU A 36 10.22 -8.28 3.84
C GLU A 36 8.70 -8.12 4.10
N MET A 37 7.95 -7.76 3.05
CA MET A 37 6.54 -7.41 3.15
C MET A 37 5.67 -8.02 2.05
N ASP A 38 4.41 -8.26 2.42
CA ASP A 38 3.32 -8.68 1.54
C ASP A 38 2.59 -7.46 0.96
N TYR A 39 2.36 -7.51 -0.35
CA TYR A 39 1.61 -6.52 -1.10
C TYR A 39 0.42 -7.18 -1.77
N TYR A 40 -0.78 -6.62 -1.59
CA TYR A 40 -2.02 -7.13 -2.13
C TYR A 40 -2.50 -6.29 -3.30
N TYR A 41 -2.87 -6.95 -4.40
CA TYR A 41 -3.41 -6.28 -5.58
C TYR A 41 -4.94 -6.24 -5.50
N ALA A 42 -5.50 -5.04 -5.59
CA ALA A 42 -6.94 -4.84 -5.74
C ALA A 42 -7.29 -4.78 -7.22
N LEU A 43 -8.08 -5.75 -7.69
CA LEU A 43 -8.47 -5.87 -9.09
C LEU A 43 -9.90 -5.34 -9.33
N ASP A 44 -10.16 -4.80 -10.52
CA ASP A 44 -11.51 -4.51 -11.02
C ASP A 44 -12.16 -5.75 -11.66
N ARG A 45 -13.43 -5.66 -12.07
CA ARG A 45 -14.19 -6.73 -12.77
C ARG A 45 -13.51 -7.25 -14.03
N MET A 46 -12.65 -6.44 -14.66
CA MET A 46 -11.86 -6.82 -15.84
C MET A 46 -10.46 -7.33 -15.49
N TYR A 47 -10.17 -7.60 -14.20
CA TYR A 47 -8.86 -8.02 -13.68
C TYR A 47 -7.73 -7.01 -13.89
N ASN A 48 -8.06 -5.74 -14.10
CA ASN A 48 -7.09 -4.64 -14.10
C ASN A 48 -6.70 -4.27 -12.67
N VAL A 49 -5.42 -3.99 -12.44
CA VAL A 49 -4.91 -3.55 -11.13
C VAL A 49 -5.38 -2.13 -10.85
N ARG A 50 -6.16 -1.93 -9.79
CA ARG A 50 -6.74 -0.63 -9.43
C ARG A 50 -6.04 0.00 -8.23
N ALA A 51 -5.48 -0.82 -7.35
CA ALA A 51 -4.62 -0.39 -6.27
C ALA A 51 -3.66 -1.49 -5.82
N ILE A 52 -2.55 -1.10 -5.21
CA ILE A 52 -1.66 -1.97 -4.43
C ILE A 52 -1.79 -1.56 -2.97
N VAL A 53 -1.90 -2.56 -2.10
CA VAL A 53 -2.10 -2.38 -0.66
C VAL A 53 -1.00 -3.11 0.09
N ASP A 54 -0.47 -2.49 1.12
CA ASP A 54 0.54 -3.09 2.00
C ASP A 54 -0.07 -4.09 2.99
N TYR A 55 0.78 -4.84 3.69
CA TYR A 55 0.37 -5.74 4.77
C TYR A 55 -0.41 -5.01 5.88
N CYS A 56 -0.12 -3.73 6.11
CA CYS A 56 -0.84 -2.86 7.05
C CYS A 56 -2.23 -2.41 6.56
N GLY A 57 -2.62 -2.73 5.32
CA GLY A 57 -3.85 -2.24 4.70
C GLY A 57 -3.75 -0.81 4.15
N SER A 58 -2.56 -0.21 4.15
CA SER A 58 -2.29 1.09 3.53
C SER A 58 -2.20 0.93 2.02
N ILE A 59 -2.85 1.81 1.25
CA ILE A 59 -2.80 1.76 -0.21
C ILE A 59 -1.51 2.45 -0.66
N ILE A 60 -0.61 1.71 -1.32
CA ILE A 60 0.72 2.16 -1.79
C ILE A 60 0.72 2.63 -3.24
N GLU A 61 -0.24 2.23 -4.07
CA GLU A 61 -0.41 2.87 -5.38
C GLU A 61 -1.87 2.78 -5.79
N ARG A 62 -2.38 3.80 -6.48
CA ARG A 62 -3.70 3.73 -7.14
C ARG A 62 -3.55 3.98 -8.63
N TYR A 63 -4.18 3.12 -9.41
CA TYR A 63 -4.21 3.26 -10.85
C TYR A 63 -5.61 3.63 -11.31
N CYS A 64 -5.67 4.64 -12.18
CA CYS A 64 -6.81 4.91 -13.02
C CYS A 64 -6.40 4.63 -14.46
N TYR A 65 -7.33 4.23 -15.31
CA TYR A 65 -7.05 4.00 -16.72
C TYR A 65 -7.92 4.95 -17.55
N ASP A 66 -7.34 5.56 -18.58
CA ASP A 66 -8.13 6.28 -19.57
C ASP A 66 -8.94 5.28 -20.44
N SER A 67 -9.82 5.81 -21.30
CA SER A 67 -10.62 4.99 -22.23
C SER A 67 -9.79 4.16 -23.21
N TYR A 68 -8.50 4.45 -23.33
CA TYR A 68 -7.54 3.75 -24.19
C TYR A 68 -6.59 2.84 -23.39
N GLY A 69 -6.83 2.65 -22.09
CA GLY A 69 -6.04 1.77 -21.22
C GLY A 69 -4.71 2.36 -20.76
N ARG A 70 -4.46 3.65 -20.94
CA ARG A 70 -3.24 4.28 -20.42
C ARG A 70 -3.34 4.43 -18.90
N PRO A 71 -2.34 3.96 -18.14
CA PRO A 71 -2.34 4.11 -16.69
C PRO A 71 -2.06 5.57 -16.31
N LEU A 72 -2.97 6.12 -15.54
CA LEU A 72 -2.79 7.33 -14.75
C LEU A 72 -2.46 6.86 -13.33
N ILE A 73 -1.16 6.91 -13.01
CA ILE A 73 -0.66 6.57 -11.69
C ILE A 73 -1.01 7.73 -10.76
N ARG A 74 -1.79 7.45 -9.73
CA ARG A 74 -1.94 8.34 -8.59
C ARG A 74 -1.03 7.77 -7.51
N GLU A 75 0.11 8.42 -7.36
CA GLU A 75 1.11 8.08 -6.36
C GLU A 75 0.45 8.05 -4.98
N SER A 76 0.74 7.00 -4.24
CA SER A 76 0.47 6.96 -2.81
C SER A 76 1.58 7.69 -2.11
N ALA A 77 1.20 8.81 -1.54
CA ALA A 77 1.30 8.87 -0.10
C ALA A 77 0.04 8.20 0.45
N GLY A 78 0.17 7.25 1.37
CA GLY A 78 -0.99 6.70 2.05
C GLY A 78 -1.70 7.88 2.71
N ARG A 79 -2.94 8.22 2.30
CA ARG A 79 -3.69 9.41 2.76
C ARG A 79 -3.25 9.84 4.17
N GLY A 80 -2.51 10.95 4.25
CA GLY A 80 -1.81 11.38 5.45
C GLY A 80 -0.30 11.56 5.30
N ASP A 81 0.36 10.85 4.38
CA ASP A 81 1.78 11.02 4.05
C ASP A 81 1.97 12.30 3.21
N SER A 82 2.75 13.24 3.71
CA SER A 82 2.80 14.63 3.26
C SER A 82 4.08 14.97 2.51
N ASP A 83 5.16 14.26 2.83
CA ASP A 83 6.48 14.40 2.23
C ASP A 83 6.84 13.23 1.31
N ASN A 84 5.93 12.25 1.19
CA ASN A 84 5.98 11.13 0.26
C ASN A 84 7.21 10.25 0.48
N ASP A 85 7.57 10.06 1.75
CA ASP A 85 8.71 9.27 2.19
C ASP A 85 8.35 7.81 2.52
N THR A 86 7.08 7.44 2.31
CA THR A 86 6.50 6.10 2.46
C THR A 86 6.32 5.59 3.88
N ASP A 87 6.50 6.45 4.89
CA ASP A 87 6.05 6.15 6.24
C ASP A 87 4.97 7.13 6.72
N LEU A 88 4.55 6.99 7.98
CA LEU A 88 3.65 7.95 8.61
C LEU A 88 4.33 8.41 9.88
N ASP A 89 4.91 9.62 9.87
CA ASP A 89 5.77 10.10 10.95
C ASP A 89 5.25 11.36 11.66
N THR A 90 6.16 12.15 12.22
CA THR A 90 5.82 13.41 12.89
C THR A 90 5.62 14.55 11.88
N THR A 91 6.29 14.50 10.73
CA THR A 91 6.14 15.44 9.61
C THR A 91 4.70 15.41 9.10
N ASP A 92 4.17 14.21 8.87
CA ASP A 92 2.79 13.98 8.44
C ASP A 92 1.75 14.43 9.44
N GLN A 93 2.02 14.14 10.72
CA GLN A 93 1.17 14.56 11.82
C GLN A 93 1.04 16.07 11.88
N ASN A 94 2.16 16.79 11.75
CA ASN A 94 2.12 18.25 11.71
C ASN A 94 1.38 18.74 10.46
N ALA A 95 1.52 18.01 9.36
CA ALA A 95 0.91 18.32 8.09
C ALA A 95 -0.58 17.95 7.99
N VAL A 96 -1.21 17.30 8.97
CA VAL A 96 -2.68 17.17 9.08
C VAL A 96 -3.32 18.17 10.05
N MET A 97 -2.55 18.83 10.91
CA MET A 97 -3.06 19.68 12.01
C MET A 97 -3.60 21.07 11.64
N ALA A 98 -3.49 21.52 10.38
CA ALA A 98 -4.04 22.81 9.96
C ALA A 98 -5.43 22.65 9.36
N GLU A 99 -6.28 23.66 9.54
CA GLU A 99 -7.61 23.67 8.92
C GLU A 99 -7.52 24.16 7.48
N GLY A 100 -8.12 23.41 6.55
CA GLY A 100 -8.20 23.83 5.16
C GLY A 100 -8.70 22.76 4.21
N PHE A 101 -8.91 23.17 2.96
CA PHE A 101 -9.16 22.23 1.88
C PHE A 101 -7.82 21.66 1.38
N ASP A 102 -7.49 20.47 1.84
CA ASP A 102 -6.37 19.69 1.31
C ASP A 102 -6.80 18.23 1.13
N PRO A 103 -7.15 17.83 -0.11
CA PRO A 103 -7.60 16.46 -0.39
C PRO A 103 -6.58 15.37 -0.10
N ARG A 104 -5.29 15.71 0.03
CA ARG A 104 -4.23 14.74 0.34
C ARG A 104 -4.17 14.45 1.83
N MET A 105 -4.48 15.47 2.62
CA MET A 105 -4.42 15.47 4.07
C MET A 105 -5.79 15.26 4.74
N ASP A 106 -6.83 15.04 3.92
CA ASP A 106 -8.14 14.52 4.33
C ASP A 106 -8.07 12.97 4.44
N VAL A 107 -7.62 12.53 5.60
CA VAL A 107 -7.39 11.15 6.02
C VAL A 107 -8.71 10.43 6.32
N TYR A 108 -9.74 11.14 6.80
CA TYR A 108 -11.04 10.56 7.19
C TYR A 108 -12.21 10.84 6.23
N GLU A 109 -11.94 11.44 5.07
CA GLU A 109 -12.86 11.55 3.93
C GLU A 109 -14.11 12.42 4.17
N ASP A 110 -14.00 13.49 4.95
CA ASP A 110 -15.12 14.42 5.13
C ASP A 110 -15.03 15.70 4.28
N GLY A 111 -13.96 15.83 3.49
CA GLY A 111 -13.74 16.95 2.59
C GLY A 111 -12.92 18.10 3.17
N TYR A 112 -12.44 18.01 4.42
CA TYR A 112 -11.60 19.04 5.04
C TYR A 112 -10.46 18.44 5.85
N ARG A 113 -9.26 19.00 5.68
CA ARG A 113 -8.15 18.75 6.61
C ARG A 113 -8.45 19.46 7.93
N ASN A 114 -8.48 18.73 9.04
CA ASN A 114 -8.66 19.24 10.40
C ASN A 114 -8.16 18.25 11.49
N ILE A 115 -8.44 18.56 12.76
CA ILE A 115 -7.97 17.76 13.91
C ILE A 115 -8.50 16.32 13.92
N THR A 116 -9.64 16.05 13.27
CA THR A 116 -10.18 14.70 13.15
C THR A 116 -9.28 13.83 12.25
N ASP A 117 -8.63 14.41 11.24
CA ASP A 117 -7.61 13.73 10.43
C ASP A 117 -6.40 13.32 11.27
N TYR A 118 -5.98 14.17 12.20
CA TYR A 118 -4.88 13.87 13.10
C TYR A 118 -5.15 12.62 13.95
N PHE A 119 -6.37 12.50 14.51
CA PHE A 119 -6.76 11.30 15.26
C PHE A 119 -6.90 10.07 14.35
N ALA A 120 -7.37 10.25 13.11
CA ALA A 120 -7.42 9.17 12.12
C ALA A 120 -6.01 8.66 11.75
N LEU A 121 -5.05 9.57 11.57
CA LEU A 121 -3.66 9.26 11.22
C LEU A 121 -2.92 8.56 12.38
N LEU A 122 -3.12 8.99 13.62
CA LEU A 122 -2.61 8.30 14.82
C LEU A 122 -3.08 6.85 14.93
N ASN A 123 -4.36 6.60 14.63
CA ASN A 123 -4.92 5.25 14.62
C ASN A 123 -4.34 4.37 13.49
N LYS A 124 -3.95 4.97 12.35
CA LYS A 124 -3.25 4.26 11.27
C LYS A 124 -1.80 3.90 11.65
N ARG A 125 -1.02 4.84 12.20
CA ARG A 125 0.37 4.60 12.66
C ARG A 125 0.47 3.43 13.64
N SER A 126 -0.48 3.36 14.59
CA SER A 126 -0.49 2.35 15.65
C SER A 126 -0.68 0.91 15.15
N ARG A 127 -1.11 0.71 13.90
CA ARG A 127 -1.30 -0.63 13.31
C ARG A 127 -0.11 -1.12 12.50
N CYS A 128 0.84 -0.24 12.17
CA CYS A 128 1.99 -0.56 11.32
C CYS A 128 3.33 -0.60 12.09
N ALA A 129 3.36 -0.10 13.33
CA ALA A 129 4.57 -0.08 14.16
C ALA A 129 4.98 -1.44 14.78
N THR A 130 4.30 -2.52 14.44
CA THR A 130 4.67 -3.87 14.88
C THR A 130 4.52 -4.84 13.73
N ALA A 131 5.61 -5.03 12.97
CA ALA A 131 5.81 -6.32 12.32
C ALA A 131 5.72 -7.40 13.42
N PRO A 132 4.96 -8.49 13.24
CA PRO A 132 5.04 -9.60 14.18
C PRO A 132 6.50 -10.05 14.22
N ALA A 133 7.13 -9.89 15.39
CA ALA A 133 8.47 -10.41 15.63
C ALA A 133 8.47 -11.87 15.17
N CYS A 134 9.33 -12.19 14.19
CA CYS A 134 9.51 -13.54 13.69
C CYS A 134 10.03 -14.40 14.86
N ALA A 135 9.11 -14.96 15.64
CA ALA A 135 9.41 -15.91 16.68
C ALA A 135 9.63 -17.26 15.99
N LEU A 136 10.89 -17.56 15.66
CA LEU A 136 11.31 -18.91 15.35
C LEU A 136 10.87 -19.83 16.50
N PRO A 137 10.16 -20.94 16.23
CA PRO A 137 9.81 -21.89 17.28
C PRO A 137 11.11 -22.46 17.90
N PRO A 138 11.19 -22.59 19.24
CA PRO A 138 12.31 -23.27 19.87
C PRO A 138 12.31 -24.75 19.42
N GLY A 139 13.50 -25.22 19.03
CA GLY A 139 13.73 -26.55 18.48
C GLY A 139 13.60 -27.70 19.47
#